data_AF-A0A7S2K0V7-F1
#
_entry.id   AF-A0A7S2K0V7-F1
#
_cell.length_a   1.000
_cell.length_b   1.000
_cell.length_c   1.000
_cell.angle_alpha   90.00
_cell.angle_beta   90.00
_cell.angle_gamma   90.00
#
_symmetry.space_group_name_H-M   'P 1'
#
loop_
_entity.id
_entity.type
_entity.pdbx_description
1 polymer ?
#
loop_
_entity_poly.entity_id
_entity_poly.type
_entity_poly.pdbx_seq_one_letter_code
_entity_poly.pdbx_strand_id
1 'polypeptide(L)'
;MWVLVFPSSIFSGYKWHDEMKYFIERRGNTGGGVPVNTNLKYAGHAAVKLTHILPSTIWSASIPFQLHPKVRRTYKALHRLTGYAFFCTSLLLIIGIVLIDRRKLYWHLADYPSIPNYEHISRFQFIQQSAQYLPEYSIYALTAWFTFTAIAALAFVRRKNFAQHQNYVIRHVASGIWVAVQRVLLIIFTPTLKSQIDAKEAFFDCGFYAV
;
A
#
# COMPACT_ATOMS: atom_id res chain seq x y z
N MET A 1 -5.20 -12.85 2.87
CA MET A 1 -4.80 -13.04 4.27
C MET A 1 -4.19 -11.78 4.87
N TRP A 2 -3.25 -11.10 4.19
CA TRP A 2 -2.55 -9.94 4.77
C TRP A 2 -3.43 -8.75 5.19
N VAL A 3 -4.42 -8.38 4.38
CA VAL A 3 -5.31 -7.22 4.64
C VAL A 3 -6.41 -7.51 5.68
N LEU A 4 -6.74 -8.79 5.89
CA LEU A 4 -7.81 -9.22 6.79
C LEU A 4 -7.31 -9.65 8.18
N VAL A 5 -6.13 -10.28 8.25
CA VAL A 5 -5.64 -10.98 9.45
C VAL A 5 -4.31 -10.41 9.96
N PHE A 6 -3.59 -9.66 9.13
CA PHE A 6 -2.21 -9.22 9.37
C PHE A 6 -2.12 -7.68 9.30
N PRO A 7 -0.98 -7.06 9.64
CA PRO A 7 -0.96 -5.93 10.58
C PRO A 7 -1.44 -4.57 10.01
N SER A 8 -1.91 -4.51 8.77
CA SER A 8 -2.64 -3.36 8.21
C SER A 8 -4.12 -3.71 8.00
N SER A 9 -4.80 -4.18 9.04
CA SER A 9 -6.21 -4.56 8.97
C SER A 9 -7.15 -3.40 9.34
N ILE A 10 -8.43 -3.54 8.98
CA ILE A 10 -9.50 -2.64 9.42
C ILE A 10 -9.63 -2.57 10.96
N PHE A 11 -9.10 -3.59 11.66
CA PHE A 11 -9.14 -3.72 13.11
C PHE A 11 -7.94 -3.08 13.83
N SER A 12 -7.00 -2.42 13.12
CA SER A 12 -5.95 -1.64 13.80
C SER A 12 -6.57 -0.61 14.75
N GLY A 13 -6.10 -0.52 15.99
CA GLY A 13 -6.69 0.33 17.04
C GLY A 13 -7.65 -0.40 17.99
N TYR A 14 -7.97 -1.68 17.74
CA TYR A 14 -8.64 -2.53 18.73
C TYR A 14 -7.60 -3.26 19.57
N LYS A 15 -7.75 -3.22 20.91
CA LYS A 15 -6.79 -3.77 21.88
C LYS A 15 -6.34 -5.20 21.55
N TRP A 16 -7.29 -6.12 21.33
CA TRP A 16 -6.98 -7.53 21.02
C TRP A 16 -6.15 -7.70 19.74
N HIS A 17 -6.42 -6.88 18.73
CA HIS A 17 -5.77 -6.95 17.44
C HIS A 17 -4.35 -6.38 17.52
N ASP A 18 -4.18 -5.28 18.24
CA ASP A 18 -2.88 -4.65 18.42
C ASP A 18 -1.99 -5.52 19.36
N GLU A 19 -2.56 -6.14 20.40
CA GLU A 19 -1.89 -7.14 21.24
C GLU A 19 -1.43 -8.37 20.44
N MET A 20 -2.25 -8.87 19.50
CA MET A 20 -1.86 -9.95 18.60
C MET A 20 -0.65 -9.57 17.73
N LYS A 21 -0.55 -8.31 17.26
CA LYS A 21 0.62 -7.85 16.50
C LYS A 21 1.88 -7.82 17.35
N TYR A 22 1.80 -7.26 18.56
CA TYR A 22 2.93 -7.26 19.50
C TYR A 22 3.36 -8.68 19.84
N PHE A 23 2.43 -9.61 19.98
CA PHE A 23 2.73 -11.02 20.20
C PHE A 23 3.45 -11.68 19.00
N ILE A 24 3.01 -11.41 17.77
CA ILE A 24 3.65 -11.92 16.54
C ILE A 24 5.06 -11.34 16.40
N GLU A 25 5.23 -10.04 16.63
CA GLU A 25 6.53 -9.37 16.57
C GLU A 25 7.49 -9.88 17.66
N ARG A 26 6.98 -10.09 18.89
CA ARG A 26 7.79 -10.58 20.02
C ARG A 26 8.20 -12.05 19.88
N ARG A 27 7.40 -12.88 19.21
CA ARG A 27 7.75 -14.28 18.89
C ARG A 27 8.61 -14.40 17.63
N GLY A 28 8.46 -13.49 16.69
CA GLY A 28 9.28 -13.41 15.50
C GLY A 28 10.52 -12.58 15.75
N ASN A 29 11.60 -13.18 16.27
CA ASN A 29 12.97 -12.62 16.17
C ASN A 29 13.48 -12.59 14.71
N THR A 30 12.58 -12.32 13.77
CA THR A 30 12.79 -12.25 12.34
C THR A 30 12.63 -10.78 11.98
N GLY A 31 13.73 -10.08 11.71
CA GLY A 31 13.73 -8.74 11.13
C GLY A 31 13.09 -8.65 9.72
N GLY A 32 12.10 -9.49 9.41
CA GLY A 32 11.36 -9.53 8.16
C GLY A 32 9.89 -9.09 8.28
N GLY A 33 9.52 -8.44 9.39
CA GLY A 33 8.22 -7.78 9.55
C GLY A 33 8.31 -6.29 9.19
N VAL A 34 7.24 -5.74 8.60
CA VAL A 34 7.09 -4.27 8.49
C VAL A 34 6.93 -3.69 9.91
N PRO A 35 7.59 -2.56 10.27
CA PRO A 35 7.51 -1.99 11.62
C PRO A 35 6.06 -1.79 12.12
N VAL A 36 5.86 -1.95 13.44
CA VAL A 36 4.53 -1.84 14.06
C VAL A 36 3.91 -0.45 13.86
N ASN A 37 4.70 0.62 13.91
CA ASN A 37 4.20 1.98 13.69
C ASN A 37 3.64 2.16 12.27
N THR A 38 4.33 1.68 11.23
CA THR A 38 3.81 1.63 9.86
C THR A 38 2.50 0.84 9.74
N ASN A 39 2.32 -0.17 10.57
CA ASN A 39 1.10 -0.97 10.61
C ASN A 39 -0.04 -0.33 11.43
N LEU A 40 0.29 0.53 12.39
CA LEU A 40 -0.67 1.23 13.26
C LEU A 40 -0.99 2.65 12.82
N LYS A 41 -0.30 3.20 11.81
CA LYS A 41 -0.52 4.57 11.31
C LYS A 41 -1.95 4.92 10.89
N TYR A 42 -2.82 3.92 10.73
CA TYR A 42 -4.24 4.13 10.41
C TYR A 42 -5.19 3.92 11.60
N ALA A 43 -4.69 3.58 12.80
CA ALA A 43 -5.49 3.19 13.96
C ALA A 43 -6.57 4.24 14.34
N GLY A 44 -6.24 5.52 14.30
CA GLY A 44 -7.17 6.63 14.57
C GLY A 44 -7.96 7.15 13.35
N HIS A 45 -7.83 6.53 12.17
CA HIS A 45 -8.32 7.12 10.92
C HIS A 45 -9.40 6.28 10.23
N ALA A 46 -10.61 6.25 10.81
CA ALA A 46 -11.74 5.47 10.30
C ALA A 46 -12.02 5.69 8.80
N ALA A 47 -12.01 6.94 8.34
CA ALA A 47 -12.20 7.26 6.91
C ALA A 47 -11.19 6.54 6.01
N VAL A 48 -9.90 6.56 6.37
CA VAL A 48 -8.85 5.86 5.61
C VAL A 48 -9.03 4.35 5.64
N LYS A 49 -9.46 3.79 6.78
CA LYS A 49 -9.77 2.35 6.88
C LYS A 49 -10.90 1.95 5.93
N LEU A 50 -11.94 2.78 5.82
CA LEU A 50 -13.12 2.52 4.98
C LEU A 50 -12.91 2.80 3.50
N THR A 51 -12.02 3.73 3.13
CA THR A 51 -11.75 4.07 1.72
C THR A 51 -10.52 3.36 1.17
N HIS A 52 -9.56 2.97 2.00
CA HIS A 52 -8.32 2.36 1.54
C HIS A 52 -8.19 0.89 1.97
N ILE A 53 -8.23 0.60 3.28
CA ILE A 53 -7.91 -0.74 3.79
C ILE A 53 -9.00 -1.75 3.42
N LEU A 54 -10.25 -1.49 3.79
CA LEU A 54 -11.36 -2.38 3.48
C LEU A 54 -11.55 -2.56 1.95
N PRO A 55 -11.56 -1.49 1.14
CA PRO A 55 -11.64 -1.62 -0.31
C PRO A 55 -10.49 -2.41 -0.90
N SER A 56 -9.25 -2.27 -0.40
CA SER A 56 -8.11 -3.06 -0.91
C SER A 56 -8.31 -4.56 -0.72
N THR A 57 -8.96 -4.96 0.38
CA THR A 57 -9.32 -6.36 0.62
C THR A 57 -10.30 -6.85 -0.42
N ILE A 58 -11.42 -6.13 -0.58
CA ILE A 58 -12.51 -6.52 -1.48
C ILE A 58 -12.01 -6.54 -2.92
N TRP A 59 -11.23 -5.53 -3.31
CA TRP A 59 -10.57 -5.44 -4.61
C TRP A 59 -9.69 -6.66 -4.87
N SER A 60 -8.79 -6.98 -3.93
CA SER A 60 -7.86 -8.11 -4.07
C SER A 60 -8.59 -9.47 -4.12
N ALA A 61 -9.60 -9.65 -3.27
CA ALA A 61 -10.43 -10.85 -3.24
C ALA A 61 -11.23 -11.04 -4.54
N SER A 62 -11.52 -9.94 -5.25
CA SER A 62 -12.26 -9.99 -6.52
C SER A 62 -11.39 -10.44 -7.70
N ILE A 63 -10.06 -10.31 -7.63
CA ILE A 63 -9.12 -10.60 -8.73
C ILE A 63 -9.30 -12.00 -9.33
N PRO A 64 -9.38 -13.11 -8.55
CA PRO A 64 -9.53 -14.44 -9.13
C PRO A 64 -10.79 -14.58 -9.97
N PHE A 65 -11.89 -13.95 -9.56
CA PHE A 65 -13.16 -13.94 -10.29
C PHE A 65 -13.09 -13.10 -11.58
N GLN A 66 -12.18 -12.12 -11.63
CA GLN A 66 -11.96 -11.28 -12.81
C GLN A 66 -10.97 -11.89 -13.80
N LEU A 67 -9.98 -12.66 -13.35
CA LEU A 67 -8.93 -13.19 -14.23
C LEU A 67 -9.14 -14.65 -14.63
N HIS A 68 -9.78 -15.47 -13.80
CA HIS A 68 -9.89 -16.90 -14.06
C HIS A 68 -10.84 -17.20 -15.25
N PRO A 69 -10.37 -17.83 -16.36
CA PRO A 69 -11.19 -18.02 -17.55
C PRO A 69 -12.44 -18.87 -17.33
N LYS A 70 -12.34 -19.97 -16.56
CA LYS A 70 -13.50 -20.84 -16.24
C LYS A 70 -14.58 -20.07 -15.47
N VAL A 71 -14.21 -19.36 -14.39
CA VAL A 71 -15.16 -18.59 -13.58
C VAL A 71 -15.91 -17.55 -14.41
N ARG A 72 -15.21 -16.83 -15.30
CA ARG A 72 -15.82 -15.86 -16.21
C ARG A 72 -16.84 -16.44 -17.17
N ARG A 73 -16.55 -17.63 -17.71
CA ARG A 73 -17.42 -18.30 -18.70
C ARG A 73 -18.62 -18.98 -18.03
N THR A 74 -18.38 -19.66 -16.92
CA THR A 74 -19.38 -20.47 -16.20
C THR A 74 -20.29 -19.61 -15.31
N TYR A 75 -19.72 -18.69 -14.52
CA TYR A 75 -20.44 -17.91 -13.52
C TYR A 75 -20.54 -16.43 -13.90
N LYS A 76 -21.22 -16.14 -15.01
CA LYS A 76 -21.33 -14.77 -15.57
C LYS A 76 -21.92 -13.75 -14.59
N ALA A 77 -22.93 -14.13 -13.80
CA ALA A 77 -23.52 -13.26 -12.78
C ALA A 77 -22.50 -12.90 -11.70
N LEU A 78 -21.76 -13.88 -11.20
CA LEU A 78 -20.70 -13.68 -10.21
C LEU A 78 -19.57 -12.79 -10.76
N HIS A 79 -19.14 -13.03 -12.00
CA HIS A 79 -18.13 -12.19 -12.66
C HIS A 79 -18.58 -10.72 -12.76
N ARG A 80 -19.85 -10.47 -13.10
CA ARG A 80 -20.41 -9.11 -13.17
C ARG A 80 -20.51 -8.46 -11.79
N LEU A 81 -21.05 -9.18 -10.80
CA LEU A 81 -21.18 -8.68 -9.42
C LEU A 81 -19.82 -8.32 -8.83
N THR A 82 -18.86 -9.25 -8.92
CA THR A 82 -17.48 -9.00 -8.45
C THR A 82 -16.76 -7.96 -9.31
N GLY A 83 -17.14 -7.79 -10.57
CA GLY A 83 -16.63 -6.72 -11.43
C GLY A 83 -17.09 -5.34 -10.98
N TYR A 84 -18.36 -5.19 -10.61
CA TYR A 84 -18.86 -3.94 -10.01
C TYR A 84 -18.15 -3.65 -8.69
N ALA A 85 -18.07 -4.64 -7.79
CA ALA A 85 -17.35 -4.50 -6.54
C ALA A 85 -15.87 -4.10 -6.76
N PHE A 86 -15.20 -4.75 -7.72
CA PHE A 86 -13.82 -4.48 -8.10
C PHE A 86 -13.62 -3.01 -8.53
N PHE A 87 -14.42 -2.49 -9.47
CA PHE A 87 -14.25 -1.10 -9.93
C PHE A 87 -14.72 -0.06 -8.91
N CYS A 88 -15.80 -0.32 -8.16
CA CYS A 88 -16.23 0.57 -7.07
C CYS A 88 -15.16 0.67 -5.98
N THR A 89 -14.55 -0.45 -5.61
CA THR A 89 -13.46 -0.45 -4.63
C THR A 89 -12.19 0.20 -5.18
N SER A 90 -11.87 0.08 -6.47
CA SER A 90 -10.80 0.86 -7.10
C SER A 90 -11.00 2.37 -6.94
N LEU A 91 -12.23 2.87 -7.11
CA LEU A 91 -12.53 4.30 -6.90
C LEU A 91 -12.32 4.71 -5.43
N LEU A 92 -12.81 3.89 -4.49
CA LEU A 92 -12.57 4.13 -3.07
C LEU A 92 -11.08 4.16 -2.75
N LEU A 93 -10.29 3.25 -3.31
CA LEU A 93 -8.84 3.22 -3.12
C LEU A 93 -8.17 4.53 -3.52
N ILE A 94 -8.56 5.11 -4.65
CA ILE A 94 -8.05 6.42 -5.12
C ILE A 94 -8.43 7.52 -4.12
N ILE A 95 -9.68 7.56 -3.65
CA ILE A 95 -10.12 8.49 -2.59
C ILE A 95 -9.29 8.28 -1.31
N GLY A 96 -9.04 7.03 -0.95
CA GLY A 96 -8.22 6.66 0.19
C GLY A 96 -6.79 7.17 0.10
N ILE A 97 -6.18 7.12 -1.08
CA ILE A 97 -4.84 7.69 -1.31
C ILE A 97 -4.85 9.20 -1.09
N VAL A 98 -5.86 9.91 -1.59
CA VAL A 98 -6.01 11.36 -1.35
C VAL A 98 -6.17 11.67 0.14
N LEU A 99 -6.92 10.86 0.89
CA LEU A 99 -7.06 11.03 2.34
C LEU A 99 -5.77 10.73 3.11
N ILE A 100 -5.00 9.73 2.69
CA ILE A 100 -3.69 9.40 3.25
C ILE A 100 -2.72 10.57 3.04
N ASP A 101 -2.70 11.13 1.83
CA ASP A 101 -1.86 12.27 1.48
C ASP A 101 -2.22 13.53 2.31
N ARG A 102 -3.51 13.89 2.36
CA ARG A 102 -3.98 15.05 3.13
C ARG A 102 -3.68 14.95 4.63
N ARG A 103 -3.65 13.74 5.17
CA ARG A 103 -3.37 13.48 6.59
C ARG A 103 -1.91 13.14 6.85
N LYS A 104 -1.05 13.17 5.83
CA LYS A 104 0.37 12.85 5.90
C LYS A 104 0.65 11.51 6.59
N LEU A 105 -0.14 10.49 6.25
CA LEU A 105 -0.04 9.15 6.85
C LEU A 105 0.96 8.25 6.09
N TYR A 106 2.14 8.78 5.83
CA TYR A 106 3.21 8.03 5.18
C TYR A 106 3.91 7.12 6.18
N TRP A 107 4.56 6.06 5.67
CA TRP A 107 5.25 5.08 6.51
C TRP A 107 6.49 5.70 7.18
N HIS A 108 7.25 6.54 6.47
CA HIS A 108 8.47 7.16 6.99
C HIS A 108 8.20 8.13 8.14
N LEU A 109 7.08 8.87 8.10
CA LEU A 109 6.66 9.75 9.19
C LEU A 109 6.20 8.99 10.44
N ALA A 110 5.61 7.81 10.25
CA ALA A 110 5.14 6.99 11.37
C ALA A 110 6.29 6.23 12.05
N ASP A 111 7.28 5.76 11.27
CA ASP A 111 8.38 4.96 11.80
C ASP A 111 9.56 5.82 12.31
N TYR A 112 9.77 7.03 11.75
CA TYR A 112 10.96 7.84 12.02
C TYR A 112 10.61 9.33 12.20
N PRO A 113 9.91 9.72 13.29
CA PRO A 113 9.44 11.10 13.46
C PRO A 113 10.56 12.12 13.70
N SER A 114 11.74 11.66 14.12
CA SER A 114 12.93 12.47 14.42
C SER A 114 13.76 12.84 13.18
N ILE A 115 13.62 12.06 12.10
CA ILE A 115 14.40 12.25 10.88
C ILE A 115 13.71 13.30 9.99
N PRO A 116 14.41 14.32 9.48
CA PRO A 116 13.82 15.27 8.54
C PRO A 116 13.34 14.61 7.23
N ASN A 117 12.25 15.10 6.65
CA ASN A 117 11.59 14.50 5.48
C ASN A 117 12.52 14.17 4.29
N TYR A 118 13.55 15.00 4.09
CA TYR A 118 14.51 14.85 3.01
C TYR A 118 15.57 13.76 3.23
N GLU A 119 15.60 13.12 4.40
CA GLU A 119 16.62 12.16 4.81
C GLU A 119 16.13 10.71 4.92
N HIS A 120 14.83 10.46 4.80
CA HIS A 120 14.21 9.15 5.06
C HIS A 120 14.59 8.03 4.08
N ILE A 121 15.33 8.33 3.00
CA ILE A 121 15.69 7.35 1.98
C ILE A 121 17.18 7.48 1.69
N SER A 122 18.00 6.79 2.48
CA SER A 122 19.44 6.70 2.26
C SER A 122 19.83 5.28 1.86
N ARG A 123 20.28 5.11 0.62
CA ARG A 123 21.20 4.01 0.28
C ARG A 123 22.20 4.36 -0.83
N PHE A 124 21.96 5.42 -1.62
CA PHE A 124 22.87 5.87 -2.66
C PHE A 124 22.87 7.40 -2.77
N GLN A 125 24.01 8.05 -2.50
CA GLN A 125 24.17 9.52 -2.63
C GLN A 125 23.82 10.04 -4.04
N PHE A 126 24.03 9.24 -5.09
CA PHE A 126 23.64 9.59 -6.47
C PHE A 126 22.11 9.60 -6.68
N ILE A 127 21.38 8.77 -5.92
CA ILE A 127 19.91 8.74 -5.92
C ILE A 127 19.36 9.87 -5.03
N GLN A 128 20.11 10.33 -4.02
CA GLN A 128 19.68 11.35 -3.05
C GLN A 128 19.25 12.69 -3.69
N GLN A 129 19.91 13.13 -4.77
CA GLN A 129 19.51 14.35 -5.50
C GLN A 129 18.24 14.18 -6.34
N SER A 130 17.87 12.95 -6.72
CA SER A 130 16.63 12.63 -7.45
C SER A 130 15.53 12.05 -6.57
N ALA A 131 15.87 11.56 -5.36
CA ALA A 131 15.00 10.79 -4.47
C ALA A 131 14.44 11.52 -3.26
N GLN A 132 14.76 12.81 -3.09
CA GLN A 132 13.92 13.71 -2.29
C GLN A 132 12.46 13.75 -2.82
N TYR A 133 12.25 13.30 -4.07
CA TYR A 133 11.04 13.50 -4.85
C TYR A 133 10.47 12.19 -5.43
N LEU A 134 11.32 11.25 -5.88
CA LEU A 134 10.92 9.96 -6.45
C LEU A 134 9.90 9.10 -5.65
N PRO A 135 9.92 9.03 -4.31
CA PRO A 135 9.05 8.12 -3.57
C PRO A 135 7.61 8.61 -3.59
N GLU A 136 7.40 9.91 -3.38
CA GLU A 136 6.08 10.52 -3.43
C GLU A 136 5.57 10.57 -4.88
N TYR A 137 6.41 11.00 -5.82
CA TYR A 137 6.04 11.02 -7.24
C TYR A 137 5.79 9.63 -7.82
N SER A 138 6.49 8.59 -7.36
CA SER A 138 6.21 7.22 -7.81
C SER A 138 4.86 6.71 -7.31
N ILE A 139 4.42 7.10 -6.11
CA ILE A 139 3.08 6.79 -5.60
C ILE A 139 2.03 7.53 -6.42
N TYR A 140 2.24 8.81 -6.74
CA TYR A 140 1.31 9.56 -7.60
C TYR A 140 1.26 9.02 -9.03
N ALA A 141 2.41 8.69 -9.63
CA ALA A 141 2.49 8.08 -10.95
C ALA A 141 1.79 6.71 -10.98
N LEU A 142 2.02 5.87 -9.97
CA LEU A 142 1.33 4.59 -9.83
C LEU A 142 -0.18 4.78 -9.66
N THR A 143 -0.60 5.74 -8.85
CA THR A 143 -2.02 6.06 -8.62
C THR A 143 -2.68 6.57 -9.89
N ALA A 144 -2.02 7.44 -10.64
CA ALA A 144 -2.47 7.93 -11.93
C ALA A 144 -2.60 6.79 -12.94
N TRP A 145 -1.61 5.89 -13.00
CA TRP A 145 -1.65 4.71 -13.86
C TRP A 145 -2.75 3.72 -13.46
N PHE A 146 -2.92 3.45 -12.17
CA PHE A 146 -3.99 2.63 -11.62
C PHE A 146 -5.37 3.20 -11.99
N THR A 147 -5.53 4.52 -11.86
CA THR A 147 -6.76 5.24 -12.22
C THR A 147 -7.04 5.17 -13.73
N PHE A 148 -6.03 5.47 -14.54
CA PHE A 148 -6.12 5.43 -15.99
C PHE A 148 -6.54 4.05 -16.49
N THR A 149 -5.89 2.99 -16.00
CA THR A 149 -6.20 1.62 -16.41
C THR A 149 -7.62 1.20 -16.01
N ALA A 150 -8.14 1.65 -14.85
CA ALA A 150 -9.53 1.43 -14.46
C ALA A 150 -10.52 2.13 -15.41
N ILE A 151 -10.29 3.42 -15.69
CA ILE A 151 -11.14 4.21 -16.59
C ILE A 151 -11.13 3.60 -17.99
N ALA A 152 -9.96 3.26 -18.52
CA ALA A 152 -9.82 2.63 -19.83
C ALA A 152 -10.57 1.29 -19.89
N ALA A 153 -10.43 0.43 -18.87
CA ALA A 153 -11.16 -0.83 -18.80
C ALA A 153 -12.69 -0.62 -18.84
N LEU A 154 -13.20 0.37 -18.08
CA LEU A 154 -14.62 0.73 -18.07
C LEU A 154 -15.10 1.36 -19.39
N ALA A 155 -14.24 2.13 -20.08
CA ALA A 155 -14.56 2.69 -21.38
C ALA A 155 -14.68 1.60 -22.46
N PHE A 156 -13.75 0.62 -22.47
CA PHE A 156 -13.78 -0.47 -23.45
C PHE A 156 -14.95 -1.43 -23.26
N VAL A 157 -15.36 -1.73 -22.02
CA VAL A 157 -16.55 -2.55 -21.79
C VAL A 157 -17.83 -1.85 -22.26
N ARG A 158 -17.95 -0.53 -22.07
CA ARG A 158 -19.08 0.26 -22.60
C ARG A 158 -19.14 0.23 -24.13
N ARG A 159 -17.98 0.25 -24.79
CA ARG A 159 -17.84 0.10 -26.25
C ARG A 159 -17.97 -1.35 -26.74
N LYS A 160 -18.30 -2.30 -25.86
CA LYS A 160 -18.38 -3.75 -26.14
C LYS A 160 -17.07 -4.35 -26.68
N ASN A 161 -15.94 -3.68 -26.47
CA ASN A 161 -14.61 -4.20 -26.85
C ASN A 161 -14.03 -5.01 -25.69
N PHE A 162 -14.46 -6.26 -25.57
CA PHE A 162 -14.10 -7.13 -24.45
C PHE A 162 -12.62 -7.54 -24.44
N ALA A 163 -11.98 -7.62 -25.62
CA ALA A 163 -10.56 -7.92 -25.72
C ALA A 163 -9.71 -6.83 -25.05
N GLN A 164 -9.98 -5.55 -25.40
CA GLN A 164 -9.26 -4.45 -24.78
C GLN A 164 -9.65 -4.22 -23.32
N HIS A 165 -10.92 -4.42 -22.96
CA HIS A 165 -11.33 -4.42 -21.56
C HIS A 165 -10.48 -5.39 -20.73
N GLN A 166 -10.32 -6.63 -21.18
CA GLN A 166 -9.51 -7.63 -20.48
C GLN A 166 -8.04 -7.22 -20.37
N ASN A 167 -7.44 -6.71 -21.44
CA ASN A 167 -6.05 -6.24 -21.43
C ASN A 167 -5.82 -5.15 -20.38
N TYR A 168 -6.75 -4.18 -20.28
CA TYR A 168 -6.66 -3.11 -19.29
C TYR A 168 -6.99 -3.57 -17.86
N VAL A 169 -7.88 -4.55 -17.68
CA VAL A 169 -8.09 -5.19 -16.36
C VAL A 169 -6.80 -5.84 -15.86
N ILE A 170 -6.05 -6.55 -16.72
CA ILE A 170 -4.76 -7.16 -16.34
C ILE A 170 -3.75 -6.08 -15.94
N ARG A 171 -3.64 -4.99 -16.71
CA ARG A 171 -2.76 -3.86 -16.37
C ARG A 171 -3.14 -3.20 -15.05
N HIS A 172 -4.43 -3.04 -14.81
CA HIS A 172 -4.96 -2.49 -13.56
C HIS A 172 -4.59 -3.39 -12.37
N VAL A 173 -4.82 -4.71 -12.49
CA VAL A 173 -4.41 -5.68 -11.46
C VAL A 173 -2.90 -5.65 -11.22
N ALA A 174 -2.09 -5.65 -12.28
CA ALA A 174 -0.64 -5.59 -12.17
C ALA A 174 -0.17 -4.34 -11.40
N SER A 175 -0.78 -3.18 -11.69
CA SER A 175 -0.48 -1.94 -10.97
C SER A 175 -0.84 -2.00 -9.48
N GLY A 176 -1.94 -2.67 -9.11
CA GLY A 176 -2.29 -2.85 -7.70
C GLY A 176 -1.39 -3.87 -6.98
N ILE A 177 -1.00 -4.96 -7.64
CA ILE A 177 -0.10 -5.99 -7.09
C ILE A 177 1.30 -5.42 -6.85
N TRP A 178 1.73 -4.41 -7.60
CA TRP A 178 3.00 -3.72 -7.38
C TRP A 178 3.18 -3.23 -5.93
N VAL A 179 2.10 -2.82 -5.25
CA VAL A 179 2.15 -2.41 -3.84
C VAL A 179 2.53 -3.58 -2.93
N ALA A 180 2.11 -4.81 -3.24
CA ALA A 180 2.54 -6.00 -2.50
C ALA A 180 4.02 -6.29 -2.74
N VAL A 181 4.52 -6.09 -3.97
CA VAL A 181 5.95 -6.20 -4.30
C VAL A 181 6.76 -5.18 -3.52
N GLN A 182 6.33 -3.92 -3.47
CA GLN A 182 6.97 -2.88 -2.66
C GLN A 182 7.10 -3.30 -1.18
N ARG A 183 6.09 -3.98 -0.62
CA ARG A 183 6.14 -4.48 0.77
C ARG A 183 7.13 -5.62 0.96
N VAL A 184 7.26 -6.53 0.00
CA VAL A 184 8.29 -7.58 0.04
C VAL A 184 9.68 -6.97 -0.02
N LEU A 185 9.88 -5.96 -0.89
CA LEU A 185 11.14 -5.22 -0.96
C LEU A 185 11.46 -4.53 0.37
N LEU A 186 10.47 -3.86 0.99
CA LEU A 186 10.66 -3.25 2.32
C LEU A 186 11.13 -4.30 3.32
N ILE A 187 10.42 -5.42 3.46
CA ILE A 187 10.79 -6.53 4.36
C ILE A 187 12.23 -7.00 4.15
N ILE A 188 12.66 -7.16 2.89
CA ILE A 188 14.02 -7.60 2.55
C ILE A 188 15.06 -6.54 2.95
N PHE A 189 14.76 -5.25 2.78
CA PHE A 189 15.70 -4.16 3.03
C PHE A 189 15.63 -3.59 4.46
N THR A 190 14.59 -3.87 5.24
CA THR A 190 14.36 -3.33 6.59
C THR A 190 15.55 -3.54 7.54
N PRO A 191 16.23 -4.71 7.63
CA PRO A 191 17.37 -4.88 8.53
C PRO A 191 18.52 -3.91 8.24
N THR A 192 18.81 -3.65 6.95
CA THR A 192 19.85 -2.71 6.56
C THR A 192 19.41 -1.26 6.72
N LEU A 193 18.12 -0.96 6.52
CA LEU A 193 17.56 0.36 6.79
C LEU A 193 17.64 0.69 8.28
N LYS A 194 17.27 -0.25 9.15
CA LYS A 194 17.28 -0.07 10.60
C LYS A 194 18.67 0.28 11.12
N SER A 195 19.70 -0.50 10.74
CA SER A 195 21.07 -0.22 11.21
C SER A 195 21.61 1.15 10.78
N GLN A 196 21.19 1.65 9.64
CA GLN A 196 21.57 2.98 9.15
C GLN A 196 20.78 4.11 9.81
N ILE A 197 19.51 3.87 10.11
CA ILE A 197 18.65 4.82 10.80
C ILE A 197 19.07 4.93 12.26
N ASP A 198 19.33 3.83 12.95
CA ASP A 198 19.86 3.84 14.32
C ASP A 198 21.17 4.66 14.38
N ALA A 199 22.03 4.56 13.36
CA ALA A 199 23.25 5.37 13.25
C ALA A 199 22.97 6.87 12.99
N LYS A 200 21.92 7.20 12.23
CA LYS A 200 21.50 8.59 12.00
C LYS A 200 20.82 9.20 13.22
N GLU A 201 19.91 8.48 13.87
CA GLU A 201 19.27 8.94 15.10
C GLU A 201 20.31 9.19 16.19
N ALA A 202 21.29 8.29 16.35
CA ALA A 202 22.43 8.53 17.24
C ALA A 202 23.23 9.80 16.88
N PHE A 203 23.39 10.10 15.58
CA PHE A 203 24.04 11.32 15.11
C PHE A 203 23.23 12.59 15.45
N PHE A 204 21.90 12.57 15.26
CA PHE A 204 21.02 13.71 15.57
C PHE A 204 20.83 13.92 17.08
N ASP A 205 20.77 12.84 17.88
CA ASP A 205 20.65 12.90 19.34
C ASP A 205 21.93 13.43 20.02
N CYS A 206 23.10 13.33 19.36
CA CYS A 206 24.36 13.87 19.88
C CYS A 206 24.51 15.40 19.73
N GLY A 207 23.45 16.12 19.31
CA GLY A 207 23.42 17.59 19.41
C GLY A 207 24.27 18.35 18.39
N PHE A 208 24.59 17.75 17.24
CA PHE A 208 25.41 18.40 16.19
C PHE A 208 24.72 19.53 15.40
N TYR A 209 23.54 19.97 15.83
CA TYR A 209 22.85 21.16 15.31
C TYR A 209 22.62 22.18 16.44
N ALA A 210 23.73 22.73 16.95
CA ALA A 210 23.77 24.01 17.65
C ALA A 210 24.67 24.96 16.86
N VAL A 211 24.23 25.35 15.65
CA VAL A 211 24.72 26.52 14.91
C VAL A 211 23.56 27.18 14.19
#